data_AF-A0A1W9SEL7-F1
#
_entry.id   AF-A0A1W9SEL7-F1
#
_cell.length_a   1.000
_cell.length_b   1.000
_cell.length_c   1.000
_cell.angle_alpha   90.00
_cell.angle_beta   90.00
_cell.angle_gamma   90.00
#
_symmetry.space_group_name_H-M   'P 1'
#
loop_
_entity.id
_entity.type
_entity.pdbx_description
1 polymer ?
#
loop_
_entity_poly.entity_id
_entity_poly.type
_entity_poly.pdbx_seq_one_letter_code
_entity_poly.pdbx_strand_id
1 'polypeptide(L)'
;ITGIHLVNDSTGKKVIENQILMDRAVKILKMIKKNDPFLYSEISELNCSKKGEIIFHLKENDVVVFLGNKDYIRKLNYFATIFYHLVENKKLAKILAIDVRYEGQAVIKSKS
;
A
#
# COMPACT_ATOMS: atom_id res chain seq x y z
N ILE A 1 5.28 -6.89 -5.22
CA ILE A 1 4.11 -7.44 -4.48
C ILE A 1 4.64 -8.59 -3.65
N THR A 2 4.56 -8.48 -2.33
CA THR A 2 5.03 -9.48 -1.36
C THR A 2 3.85 -9.93 -0.50
N GLY A 3 3.98 -11.04 0.23
CA GLY A 3 2.85 -11.61 1.00
C GLY A 3 1.78 -12.33 0.15
N ILE A 4 2.11 -12.71 -1.09
CA ILE A 4 1.23 -13.56 -1.92
C ILE A 4 1.22 -14.96 -1.32
N HIS A 5 0.08 -15.37 -0.78
CA HIS A 5 -0.09 -16.73 -0.29
C HIS A 5 -0.24 -17.69 -1.47
N LEU A 6 0.61 -18.73 -1.50
CA LEU A 6 0.57 -19.79 -2.49
C LEU A 6 0.09 -21.07 -1.83
N VAL A 7 -0.81 -21.79 -2.51
CA VAL A 7 -1.31 -23.11 -2.10
C VAL A 7 -1.05 -24.13 -3.21
N ASN A 8 -1.02 -25.41 -2.89
CA ASN A 8 -0.97 -26.46 -3.92
C ASN A 8 -2.39 -26.73 -4.42
N ASP A 9 -2.58 -26.78 -5.73
CA ASP A 9 -3.82 -27.26 -6.33
C ASP A 9 -3.92 -28.79 -6.27
N SER A 10 -5.01 -29.36 -6.80
CA SER A 10 -5.24 -30.81 -6.86
C SER A 10 -4.20 -31.59 -7.67
N THR A 11 -3.33 -30.90 -8.42
CA THR A 11 -2.23 -31.48 -9.22
C THR A 11 -0.87 -31.32 -8.54
N GLY A 12 -0.81 -30.70 -7.36
CA GLY A 12 0.43 -30.40 -6.64
C GLY A 12 1.14 -29.14 -7.14
N LYS A 13 0.54 -28.37 -8.05
CA LYS A 13 1.11 -27.13 -8.57
C LYS A 13 0.83 -25.97 -7.61
N LYS A 14 1.84 -25.14 -7.35
CA LYS A 14 1.67 -23.90 -6.59
C LYS A 14 0.83 -22.90 -7.38
N VAL A 15 -0.30 -22.49 -6.81
CA VAL A 15 -1.21 -21.48 -7.33
C VAL A 15 -1.42 -20.39 -6.30
N ILE A 16 -1.83 -19.20 -6.75
CA ILE A 16 -2.18 -18.10 -5.85
C ILE A 16 -3.43 -18.50 -5.07
N GLU A 17 -3.35 -18.48 -3.74
CA GLU A 17 -4.46 -18.83 -2.84
C GLU A 17 -5.69 -17.95 -3.09
N ASN A 18 -5.48 -16.67 -3.40
CA ASN A 18 -6.55 -15.72 -3.67
C ASN A 18 -6.23 -14.85 -4.90
N GLN A 19 -6.60 -15.36 -6.08
CA GLN A 19 -6.39 -14.65 -7.35
C GLN A 19 -7.09 -13.28 -7.38
N ILE A 20 -8.28 -13.17 -6.77
CA ILE A 20 -9.06 -11.91 -6.72
C ILE A 20 -8.26 -10.81 -5.98
N LEU A 21 -7.63 -11.15 -4.85
CA LEU A 21 -6.78 -10.21 -4.11
C LEU A 21 -5.54 -9.81 -4.91
N MET A 22 -4.93 -10.75 -5.63
CA MET A 22 -3.79 -10.44 -6.49
C MET A 22 -4.18 -9.49 -7.63
N ASP A 23 -5.27 -9.77 -8.35
CA ASP A 23 -5.75 -8.93 -9.44
C ASP A 23 -6.08 -7.52 -8.94
N ARG A 24 -6.67 -7.43 -7.74
CA ARG A 24 -6.93 -6.15 -7.06
C ARG A 24 -5.65 -5.39 -6.74
N ALA A 25 -4.63 -6.06 -6.19
CA ALA A 25 -3.33 -5.47 -5.90
C ALA A 25 -2.67 -4.90 -7.16
N VAL A 26 -2.65 -5.71 -8.23
CA VAL A 26 -2.09 -5.31 -9.53
C VAL A 26 -2.87 -4.13 -10.12
N LYS A 27 -4.20 -4.12 -10.01
CA LYS A 27 -5.04 -3.00 -10.47
C LYS A 27 -4.69 -1.71 -9.74
N ILE A 28 -4.51 -1.76 -8.42
CA ILE A 28 -4.11 -0.60 -7.61
C ILE A 28 -2.75 -0.08 -8.08
N LEU A 29 -1.74 -0.94 -8.20
CA LEU A 29 -0.41 -0.53 -8.66
C LEU A 29 -0.44 0.07 -10.07
N LYS A 30 -1.21 -0.51 -10.99
CA LYS A 30 -1.38 0.04 -12.35
C LYS A 30 -2.03 1.42 -12.33
N MET A 31 -3.02 1.63 -11.46
CA MET A 31 -3.64 2.95 -11.29
C MET A 31 -2.66 3.99 -10.74
N ILE A 32 -1.91 3.64 -9.69
CA ILE A 32 -0.87 4.53 -9.13
C ILE A 32 0.16 4.84 -10.21
N LYS A 33 0.71 3.82 -10.89
CA LYS A 33 1.69 4.02 -11.98
C LYS A 33 1.20 4.97 -13.06
N LYS A 34 -0.09 4.90 -13.41
CA LYS A 34 -0.69 5.74 -14.46
C LYS A 34 -0.92 7.18 -13.99
N ASN A 35 -1.46 7.35 -12.79
CA ASN A 35 -1.91 8.65 -12.30
C ASN A 35 -0.82 9.42 -11.54
N ASP A 36 0.08 8.69 -10.91
CA ASP A 36 1.17 9.20 -10.08
C ASP A 36 2.42 8.31 -10.19
N PRO A 37 3.22 8.48 -11.27
CA PRO A 37 4.43 7.70 -11.49
C PRO A 37 5.48 7.88 -10.40
N PHE A 38 5.52 9.07 -9.77
CA PHE A 38 6.47 9.35 -8.70
C PHE A 38 6.12 8.55 -7.44
N LEU A 39 4.87 8.62 -6.97
CA LEU A 39 4.42 7.80 -5.85
C LEU A 39 4.58 6.30 -6.12
N TYR A 40 4.30 5.85 -7.35
CA TYR A 40 4.57 4.47 -7.74
C TYR A 40 6.05 4.10 -7.59
N SER A 41 6.94 5.01 -7.98
CA SER A 41 8.38 4.80 -7.85
C SER A 41 8.84 4.77 -6.40
N GLU A 42 8.06 5.32 -5.45
CA GLU A 42 8.39 5.32 -4.02
C GLU A 42 7.89 4.08 -3.28
N ILE A 43 6.99 3.30 -3.87
CA ILE A 43 6.51 2.04 -3.28
C ILE A 43 7.56 0.95 -3.51
N SER A 44 8.11 0.41 -2.42
CA SER A 44 8.98 -0.78 -2.44
C SER A 44 8.15 -2.05 -2.49
N GLU A 45 7.11 -2.13 -1.66
CA GLU A 45 6.27 -3.32 -1.52
C GLU A 45 4.78 -2.99 -1.40
N LEU A 46 3.96 -3.94 -1.84
CA LEU A 46 2.52 -3.97 -1.61
C LEU A 46 2.19 -5.34 -1.05
N ASN A 47 1.55 -5.32 0.11
CA ASN A 47 1.06 -6.49 0.83
C ASN A 47 -0.47 -6.45 0.89
N CYS A 48 -1.09 -7.61 0.66
CA CYS A 48 -2.52 -7.83 0.81
C CYS A 48 -2.76 -8.79 1.98
N SER A 49 -3.39 -8.31 3.06
CA SER A 49 -3.73 -9.18 4.17
C SER A 49 -4.80 -10.21 3.77
N LYS A 50 -4.94 -11.30 4.54
CA LYS A 50 -6.03 -12.29 4.35
C LYS A 50 -7.44 -11.67 4.41
N LYS A 51 -7.59 -10.52 5.09
CA LYS A 51 -8.84 -9.75 5.17
C LYS A 51 -9.01 -8.76 4.00
N GLY A 52 -8.10 -8.78 3.03
CA GLY A 52 -8.08 -7.92 1.86
C GLY A 52 -7.64 -6.49 2.15
N GLU A 53 -6.95 -6.24 3.27
CA GLU A 53 -6.37 -4.93 3.55
C GLU A 53 -5.13 -4.72 2.69
N ILE A 54 -5.05 -3.54 2.08
CA ILE A 54 -3.90 -3.13 1.29
C ILE A 54 -2.94 -2.33 2.17
N ILE A 55 -1.68 -2.75 2.17
CA ILE A 55 -0.59 -2.11 2.90
C ILE A 55 0.53 -1.84 1.91
N PHE A 56 1.08 -0.63 1.91
CA PHE A 56 2.30 -0.32 1.17
C PHE A 56 3.48 -0.19 2.10
N HIS A 57 4.66 -0.48 1.56
CA HIS A 57 5.93 -0.08 2.12
C HIS A 57 6.57 0.90 1.15
N LEU A 58 7.09 2.01 1.69
CA LEU A 58 7.86 2.96 0.91
C LEU A 58 9.34 2.59 0.91
N LYS A 59 10.05 2.91 -0.16
CA LYS A 59 11.50 2.68 -0.30
C LYS A 59 12.28 3.38 0.79
N GLU A 60 11.91 4.61 1.11
CA GLU A 60 12.60 5.40 2.11
C GLU A 60 12.07 5.06 3.52
N ASN A 61 12.98 4.64 4.40
CA ASN A 61 12.72 4.37 5.82
C ASN A 61 11.66 3.29 6.14
N ASP A 62 11.32 2.44 5.16
CA ASP A 62 10.32 1.37 5.31
C ASP A 62 9.00 1.88 5.90
N VAL A 63 8.58 3.09 5.49
CA VAL A 63 7.34 3.70 5.97
C VAL A 63 6.17 2.81 5.56
N VAL A 64 5.42 2.35 6.56
CA VAL A 64 4.26 1.48 6.34
C VAL A 64 3.00 2.32 6.15
N VAL A 65 2.30 2.10 5.04
CA VAL A 65 1.07 2.83 4.70
C VAL A 65 -0.12 1.88 4.74
N PHE A 66 -1.08 2.14 5.63
CA PHE A 66 -2.30 1.34 5.75
C PHE A 66 -3.45 2.00 4.99
N LEU A 67 -3.84 1.42 3.84
CA LEU A 67 -5.05 1.83 3.12
C LEU A 67 -6.30 1.09 3.61
N GLY A 68 -6.15 -0.16 4.07
CA GLY A 68 -7.29 -1.01 4.42
C GLY A 68 -7.98 -1.61 3.19
N ASN A 69 -9.24 -2.02 3.32
CA ASN A 69 -9.91 -2.91 2.36
C ASN A 69 -11.07 -2.29 1.57
N LYS A 70 -11.40 -1.01 1.79
CA LYS A 70 -12.52 -0.30 1.16
C LYS A 70 -12.07 1.06 0.62
N ASP A 71 -12.71 1.51 -0.45
CA ASP A 71 -12.57 2.83 -1.05
C ASP A 71 -11.11 3.29 -1.23
N TYR A 72 -10.31 2.40 -1.83
CA TYR A 72 -8.88 2.60 -1.97
C TYR A 72 -8.53 3.80 -2.85
N ILE A 73 -9.41 4.25 -3.75
CA ILE A 73 -9.16 5.44 -4.58
C ILE A 73 -9.13 6.68 -3.71
N ARG A 74 -10.16 6.90 -2.89
CA ARG A 74 -10.20 8.05 -1.98
C ARG A 74 -9.06 8.00 -0.97
N LYS A 75 -8.76 6.82 -0.43
CA LYS A 75 -7.66 6.64 0.53
C LYS A 75 -6.28 6.82 -0.09
N LEU A 76 -6.10 6.42 -1.35
CA LEU A 76 -4.89 6.73 -2.12
C LEU A 76 -4.73 8.24 -2.29
N ASN A 77 -5.81 8.96 -2.56
CA ASN A 77 -5.76 10.43 -2.66
C ASN A 77 -5.38 11.06 -1.32
N TYR A 78 -5.96 10.62 -0.19
CA TYR A 78 -5.58 11.09 1.13
C TYR A 78 -4.11 10.82 1.45
N PHE A 79 -3.66 9.59 1.19
CA PHE A 79 -2.27 9.22 1.35
C PHE A 79 -1.35 10.09 0.48
N ALA A 80 -1.68 10.28 -0.81
CA ALA A 80 -0.88 11.10 -1.71
C ALA A 80 -0.74 12.54 -1.18
N THR A 81 -1.84 13.17 -0.74
CA THR A 81 -1.79 14.51 -0.13
C THR A 81 -0.83 14.57 1.06
N ILE A 82 -0.88 13.60 1.96
CA ILE A 82 -0.01 13.55 3.13
C ILE A 82 1.44 13.29 2.73
N PHE A 83 1.65 12.35 1.81
CA PHE A 83 2.96 11.99 1.31
C PHE A 83 3.68 13.19 0.70
N TYR A 84 3.03 13.92 -0.21
CA TYR A 84 3.62 15.12 -0.82
C TYR A 84 3.91 16.22 0.20
N HIS A 85 2.99 16.45 1.14
CA HIS A 85 3.24 17.39 2.23
C HIS A 85 4.49 17.00 3.05
N LEU A 86 4.67 15.71 3.36
CA LEU A 86 5.83 15.22 4.10
C LEU A 86 7.13 15.31 3.29
N VAL A 87 7.09 15.06 1.98
CA VAL A 87 8.24 15.17 1.07
C VAL A 87 8.68 16.63 0.95
N GLU A 88 7.75 17.55 0.65
CA GLU A 88 8.04 18.99 0.53
C GLU A 88 8.65 19.56 1.82
N ASN A 89 8.16 19.11 2.97
CA ASN A 89 8.66 19.54 4.27
C ASN A 89 9.91 18.77 4.74
N LYS A 90 10.45 17.84 3.94
CA LYS A 90 11.59 16.96 4.29
C LYS A 90 11.39 16.21 5.62
N LYS A 91 10.15 15.81 5.89
CA LYS A 91 9.73 15.12 7.13
C LYS A 91 9.54 13.62 6.96
N LEU A 92 9.50 13.09 5.74
CA LEU A 92 9.25 11.68 5.47
C LEU A 92 10.20 10.75 6.25
N ALA A 93 11.48 11.12 6.38
CA ALA A 93 12.48 10.34 7.11
C ALA A 93 12.21 10.17 8.61
N LYS A 94 11.34 11.02 9.19
CA LYS A 94 10.92 10.95 10.59
C LYS A 94 9.64 10.13 10.77
N ILE A 95 9.04 9.62 9.70
CA ILE A 95 7.80 8.86 9.77
C ILE A 95 8.11 7.36 9.82
N LEU A 96 7.30 6.62 10.57
CA LEU A 96 7.31 5.16 10.65
C LEU A 96 6.08 4.56 9.97
N ALA A 97 4.91 5.18 10.14
CA ALA A 97 3.68 4.69 9.54
C ALA A 97 2.67 5.80 9.28
N ILE A 98 1.84 5.58 8.25
CA ILE A 98 0.72 6.43 7.89
C ILE A 98 -0.52 5.54 7.76
N ASP A 99 -1.54 5.77 8.57
CA ASP A 99 -2.80 5.04 8.53
C ASP A 99 -3.92 5.94 8.04
N VAL A 100 -4.44 5.65 6.84
CA VAL A 100 -5.55 6.39 6.19
C VAL A 100 -6.83 5.56 6.17
N ARG A 101 -6.94 4.55 7.03
CA ARG A 101 -8.15 3.71 7.09
C ARG A 101 -9.36 4.45 7.64
N TYR A 102 -9.13 5.51 8.41
CA TYR A 102 -10.15 6.32 9.07
C TYR A 102 -10.74 7.36 8.12
N GLU A 103 -12.04 7.57 8.25
CA GLU A 103 -12.79 8.47 7.38
C GLU A 103 -12.40 9.94 7.65
N GLY A 104 -11.89 10.62 6.63
CA GLY A 104 -11.48 12.03 6.70
C GLY A 104 -10.29 12.32 7.62
N GLN A 105 -9.60 11.29 8.12
CA GLN A 105 -8.51 11.42 9.07
C GLN A 105 -7.34 10.52 8.67
N ALA A 106 -6.13 10.94 9.04
CA ALA A 106 -4.95 10.11 8.94
C ALA A 106 -4.17 10.13 10.25
N VAL A 107 -3.67 8.97 10.65
CA VAL A 107 -2.85 8.81 11.84
C VAL A 107 -1.41 8.60 11.41
N ILE A 108 -0.50 9.41 11.94
CA ILE A 108 0.92 9.38 11.60
C ILE A 108 1.71 8.95 12.82
N LYS A 109 2.48 7.88 12.70
CA LYS A 109 3.47 7.47 13.71
C LYS A 109 4.83 8.03 13.30
N SER A 110 5.45 8.81 14.18
CA SER A 110 6.79 9.37 13.98
C SER A 110 7.84 8.61 14.78
N LYS A 111 9.11 8.73 14.37
CA LYS A 111 10.28 8.35 15.13
C LYS A 111 10.42 9.33 16.32
N SER A 112 10.66 8.80 17.52
CA SER A 112 10.98 9.59 18.71
C SER A 112 12.36 10.24 18.60
#